data_AF-A0A534JLR8-F1
#
_entry.id   AF-A0A534JLR8-F1
#
_cell.length_a   1.000
_cell.length_b   1.000
_cell.length_c   1.000
_cell.angle_alpha   90.00
_cell.angle_beta   90.00
_cell.angle_gamma   90.00
#
_symmetry.space_group_name_H-M   'P 1'
#
loop_
_entity.id
_entity.type
_entity.pdbx_description
1 polymer ?
#
loop_
_entity_poly.entity_id
_entity_poly.type
_entity_poly.pdbx_seq_one_letter_code
_entity_poly.pdbx_strand_id
1 'polypeptide(L)'
;MAGLPHPLHRIIEHVYLTDAGGTPLVHLSRLNSDKDPDLIASMFAAIQNFMDDAFHSLGAGDVRSIEIGTRQHVAFGRGHYSLLYLVYRGRESNHLERRVIRQVHEIETQFASLLREWGGDMDEIEVLRDYLMREWELPAREAPLSPPMAAR
;
A
#
# COMPACT_ATOMS: atom_id res chain seq x y z
N MET A 1 -7.85 31.37 -8.62
CA MET A 1 -6.68 31.09 -9.48
C MET A 1 -6.21 29.68 -9.16
N ALA A 2 -6.69 28.68 -9.91
CA ALA A 2 -6.21 27.30 -9.74
C ALA A 2 -4.80 27.21 -10.32
N GLY A 3 -3.81 26.96 -9.47
CA GLY A 3 -2.41 26.83 -9.90
C GLY A 3 -2.29 25.67 -10.89
N LEU A 4 -1.63 25.94 -12.03
CA LEU A 4 -1.28 24.91 -13.01
C LEU A 4 -0.45 23.83 -12.29
N PRO A 5 -0.72 22.53 -12.50
CA PRO A 5 0.08 21.47 -11.91
C PRO A 5 1.51 21.57 -12.46
N HIS A 6 2.49 21.72 -11.56
CA HIS A 6 3.91 21.75 -11.91
C HIS A 6 4.32 20.43 -12.59
N PRO A 7 5.27 20.46 -13.55
CA PRO A 7 5.66 19.32 -14.38
C PRO A 7 6.36 18.15 -13.64
N LEU A 8 6.42 18.19 -12.30
CA LEU A 8 7.03 17.18 -11.43
C LEU A 8 6.07 16.59 -10.38
N HIS A 9 4.76 16.91 -10.43
CA HIS A 9 3.85 16.33 -9.44
C HIS A 9 3.62 14.84 -9.69
N ARG A 10 4.14 14.02 -8.78
CA ARG A 10 3.66 12.65 -8.61
C ARG A 10 2.17 12.67 -8.30
N ILE A 11 1.44 11.69 -8.82
CA ILE A 11 0.03 11.46 -8.47
C ILE A 11 -0.04 10.08 -7.85
N ILE A 12 -0.42 10.01 -6.57
CA ILE A 12 -0.75 8.74 -5.91
C ILE A 12 -2.10 8.28 -6.46
N GLU A 13 -2.09 7.11 -7.10
CA GLU A 13 -3.26 6.50 -7.71
C GLU A 13 -3.92 5.53 -6.75
N HIS A 14 -3.12 4.68 -6.09
CA HIS A 14 -3.60 3.69 -5.15
C HIS A 14 -2.70 3.58 -3.91
N VAL A 15 -3.32 3.32 -2.76
CA VAL A 15 -2.66 2.91 -1.52
C VAL A 15 -3.26 1.58 -1.11
N TYR A 16 -2.41 0.59 -0.88
CA TYR A 16 -2.81 -0.72 -0.36
C TYR A 16 -2.08 -0.96 0.97
N LEU A 17 -2.81 -1.37 1.98
CA LEU A 17 -2.25 -1.96 3.19
C LEU A 17 -2.70 -3.41 3.29
N THR A 18 -1.75 -4.31 3.52
CA THR A 18 -2.02 -5.71 3.84
C THR A 18 -1.42 -6.06 5.19
N ASP A 19 -1.84 -7.18 5.76
CA ASP A 19 -1.04 -7.86 6.78
C ASP A 19 0.29 -8.38 6.18
N ALA A 20 1.16 -8.94 7.02
CA ALA A 20 2.41 -9.55 6.58
C ALA A 20 2.24 -10.79 5.69
N GLY A 21 1.06 -11.42 5.71
CA GLY A 21 0.69 -12.56 4.86
C GLY A 21 0.17 -12.18 3.48
N GLY A 22 -0.12 -10.89 3.25
CA GLY A 22 -0.69 -10.37 2.01
C GLY A 22 -2.22 -10.27 2.00
N THR A 23 -2.88 -10.50 3.15
CA THR A 23 -4.33 -10.30 3.29
C THR A 23 -4.65 -8.79 3.20
N PRO A 24 -5.52 -8.35 2.28
CA PRO A 24 -5.90 -6.94 2.16
C PRO A 24 -6.59 -6.42 3.42
N LEU A 25 -6.12 -5.28 3.93
CA LEU A 25 -6.73 -4.55 5.04
C LEU A 25 -7.38 -3.25 4.53
N VAL A 26 -6.64 -2.46 3.75
CA VAL A 26 -7.13 -1.20 3.21
C VAL A 26 -6.74 -1.06 1.75
N HIS A 27 -7.71 -0.60 0.95
CA HIS A 27 -7.46 -0.04 -0.37
C HIS A 27 -8.05 1.37 -0.45
N LEU A 28 -7.22 2.32 -0.86
CA LEU A 28 -7.64 3.67 -1.24
C LEU A 28 -7.30 3.91 -2.70
N SER A 29 -8.20 4.53 -3.43
CA SER A 29 -7.99 4.84 -4.84
C SER A 29 -8.44 6.25 -5.20
N ARG A 30 -7.66 6.92 -6.05
CA ARG A 30 -8.04 8.22 -6.63
C ARG A 30 -9.03 8.07 -7.79
N LEU A 31 -8.93 6.96 -8.52
CA LEU A 31 -9.71 6.67 -9.73
C LEU A 31 -10.49 5.35 -9.57
N ASN A 32 -11.65 5.26 -10.20
CA ASN A 32 -12.35 3.97 -10.28
C ASN A 32 -11.53 3.04 -11.17
N SER A 33 -11.27 1.83 -10.68
CA SER A 33 -10.59 0.77 -11.41
C SER A 33 -11.52 -0.43 -11.45
N ASP A 34 -11.72 -1.01 -12.63
CA ASP A 34 -12.51 -2.25 -12.79
C ASP A 34 -11.76 -3.49 -12.27
N LYS A 35 -10.50 -3.32 -11.85
CA LYS A 35 -9.68 -4.39 -11.29
C LYS A 35 -9.99 -4.59 -9.80
N ASP A 36 -10.08 -5.85 -9.41
CA ASP A 36 -10.23 -6.29 -8.03
C ASP A 36 -9.03 -5.86 -7.17
N PRO A 37 -9.23 -4.99 -6.16
CA PRO A 37 -8.18 -4.56 -5.25
C PRO A 37 -7.51 -5.71 -4.49
N ASP A 38 -8.25 -6.75 -4.14
CA ASP A 38 -7.78 -7.86 -3.31
C ASP A 38 -6.83 -8.76 -4.12
N LEU A 39 -7.14 -8.94 -5.41
CA LEU A 39 -6.26 -9.60 -6.36
C LEU A 39 -4.95 -8.81 -6.58
N ILE A 40 -5.03 -7.48 -6.64
CA ILE A 40 -3.83 -6.64 -6.81
C ILE A 40 -2.96 -6.67 -5.56
N ALA A 41 -3.57 -6.57 -4.37
CA ALA A 41 -2.87 -6.61 -3.09
C ALA A 41 -2.14 -7.95 -2.89
N SER A 42 -2.81 -9.07 -3.16
CA SER A 42 -2.19 -10.41 -3.09
C SER A 42 -1.04 -10.57 -4.08
N MET A 43 -1.17 -10.03 -5.30
CA MET A 43 -0.08 -10.01 -6.28
C MET A 43 1.12 -9.20 -5.78
N PHE A 44 0.91 -8.03 -5.19
CA PHE A 44 2.01 -7.22 -4.65
C PHE A 44 2.73 -7.91 -3.49
N ALA A 45 2.00 -8.58 -2.60
CA ALA A 45 2.60 -9.38 -1.54
C ALA A 45 3.46 -10.52 -2.10
N ALA A 46 2.97 -11.22 -3.13
CA ALA A 46 3.73 -12.28 -3.80
C ALA A 46 5.01 -11.73 -4.48
N ILE A 47 4.91 -10.59 -5.17
CA ILE A 47 6.07 -9.93 -5.80
C ILE A 47 7.08 -9.50 -4.73
N GLN A 48 6.62 -8.93 -3.62
CA GLN A 48 7.50 -8.51 -2.53
C GLN A 48 8.23 -9.69 -1.91
N ASN A 49 7.53 -10.78 -1.59
CA ASN A 49 8.16 -11.98 -1.05
C ASN A 49 9.19 -12.58 -2.03
N PHE A 50 8.86 -12.64 -3.32
CA PHE A 50 9.80 -13.11 -4.34
C PHE A 50 11.05 -12.21 -4.45
N MET A 51 10.87 -10.89 -4.41
CA MET A 51 11.98 -9.94 -4.44
C MET A 51 12.85 -10.07 -3.19
N ASP A 52 12.24 -10.14 -2.01
CA ASP A 52 12.95 -10.30 -0.74
C ASP A 52 13.80 -11.59 -0.80
N ASP A 53 13.24 -12.72 -1.21
CA ASP A 53 13.97 -13.98 -1.36
C ASP A 53 15.13 -13.89 -2.37
N ALA A 54 14.88 -13.28 -3.53
CA ALA A 54 15.86 -13.18 -4.60
C ALA A 54 17.04 -12.27 -4.22
N PHE A 55 16.77 -11.11 -3.63
CA PHE A 55 17.80 -10.09 -3.34
C PHE A 55 18.49 -10.28 -2.00
N HIS A 56 17.82 -10.89 -1.02
CA HIS A 56 18.44 -11.21 0.27
C HIS A 56 19.60 -12.21 0.10
N SER A 57 19.48 -13.15 -0.84
CA SER A 57 20.56 -14.07 -1.21
C SER A 57 21.81 -13.39 -1.80
N LEU A 58 21.65 -12.17 -2.30
CA LEU A 58 22.71 -11.36 -2.91
C LEU A 58 23.32 -10.33 -1.95
N GLY A 59 22.85 -10.28 -0.70
CA GLY A 59 23.23 -9.25 0.28
C GLY A 59 22.73 -7.85 -0.07
N ALA A 60 21.83 -7.74 -1.06
CA ALA A 60 21.10 -6.51 -1.32
C ALA A 60 19.96 -6.41 -0.29
N GLY A 61 19.79 -5.25 0.33
CA GLY A 61 18.66 -5.01 1.25
C GLY A 61 17.31 -4.98 0.53
N ASP A 62 16.25 -4.72 1.29
CA ASP A 62 14.87 -4.77 0.80
C ASP A 62 14.61 -3.88 -0.44
N VAL A 63 13.81 -4.39 -1.37
CA VAL A 63 13.39 -3.64 -2.55
C VAL A 63 12.39 -2.56 -2.14
N ARG A 64 12.75 -1.30 -2.37
CA ARG A 64 11.94 -0.13 -1.95
C ARG A 64 10.95 0.32 -3.00
N SER A 65 11.24 0.07 -4.28
CA SER A 65 10.34 0.41 -5.37
C SER A 65 10.64 -0.35 -6.65
N ILE A 66 9.63 -0.48 -7.50
CA ILE A 66 9.78 -0.95 -8.89
C ILE A 66 9.11 0.04 -9.85
N GLU A 67 9.60 0.07 -11.08
CA GLU A 67 8.97 0.78 -12.19
C GLU A 67 8.17 -0.21 -13.04
N ILE A 68 6.94 0.15 -13.38
CA ILE A 68 6.02 -0.61 -14.23
C ILE A 68 5.76 0.22 -15.50
N GLY A 69 6.22 -0.28 -16.64
CA GLY A 69 6.09 0.44 -17.90
C GLY A 69 6.98 1.68 -17.94
N THR A 70 6.45 2.81 -18.40
CA THR A 70 7.23 4.03 -18.66
C THR A 70 6.97 5.19 -17.69
N ARG A 71 5.91 5.10 -16.88
CA ARG A 71 5.45 6.21 -16.02
C ARG A 71 4.78 5.79 -14.71
N GLN A 72 4.64 4.50 -14.46
CA GLN A 72 3.97 3.99 -13.27
C GLN A 72 5.02 3.33 -12.37
N HIS A 73 4.90 3.56 -11.08
CA HIS A 73 5.84 3.08 -10.09
C HIS A 73 5.07 2.52 -8.90
N VAL A 74 5.68 1.54 -8.23
CA VAL A 74 5.18 0.99 -6.97
C VAL A 74 6.27 1.19 -5.93
N ALA A 75 5.94 1.88 -4.84
CA ALA A 75 6.79 1.98 -3.66
C ALA A 75 6.31 1.01 -2.59
N PHE A 76 7.26 0.34 -1.92
CA PHE A 76 7.03 -0.68 -0.92
C PHE A 76 7.50 -0.20 0.46
N GLY A 77 6.73 -0.51 1.48
CA GLY A 77 7.11 -0.39 2.89
C GLY A 77 6.82 -1.71 3.59
N ARG A 78 7.84 -2.31 4.18
CA ARG A 78 7.72 -3.54 4.96
C ARG A 78 7.82 -3.23 6.45
N GLY A 79 6.74 -3.51 7.17
CA GLY A 79 6.74 -3.59 8.63
C GLY A 79 6.90 -5.03 9.11
N HIS A 80 6.73 -5.25 10.41
CA HIS A 80 6.77 -6.56 11.02
C HIS A 80 5.44 -7.32 10.89
N TYR A 81 4.31 -6.61 10.93
CA TYR A 81 2.94 -7.13 10.87
C TYR A 81 2.19 -6.69 9.60
N SER A 82 2.72 -5.72 8.85
CA SER A 82 2.01 -5.09 7.74
C SER A 82 2.90 -4.74 6.56
N LEU A 83 2.30 -4.67 5.37
CA LEU A 83 2.95 -4.26 4.12
C LEU A 83 2.14 -3.11 3.50
N LEU A 84 2.84 -2.04 3.11
CA LEU A 84 2.26 -0.85 2.51
C LEU A 84 2.76 -0.70 1.07
N TYR A 85 1.82 -0.53 0.13
CA TYR A 85 2.10 -0.37 -1.29
C TYR A 85 1.48 0.91 -1.82
N LEU A 86 2.29 1.71 -2.51
CA LEU A 86 1.81 2.92 -3.18
C LEU A 86 2.03 2.83 -4.66
N VAL A 87 0.94 2.87 -5.42
CA VAL A 87 0.97 3.00 -6.87
C VAL A 87 0.89 4.47 -7.23
N TYR A 88 1.86 4.95 -7.99
CA TYR A 88 1.92 6.36 -8.39
C TYR A 88 2.44 6.53 -9.81
N ARG A 89 2.05 7.65 -10.43
CA ARG A 89 2.61 8.07 -11.73
C ARG A 89 3.41 9.35 -11.60
N GLY A 90 4.36 9.52 -12.51
CA GLY A 90 5.22 10.71 -12.60
C GLY A 90 6.61 10.46 -11.99
N ARG A 91 7.48 11.46 -12.13
CA ARG A 91 8.85 11.39 -11.62
C ARG A 91 8.90 11.83 -10.17
N GLU A 92 9.58 11.05 -9.35
CA GLU A 92 9.77 11.34 -7.94
C GLU A 92 11.18 10.91 -7.53
N SER A 93 11.76 11.62 -6.57
CA SER A 93 13.01 11.21 -5.93
C SER A 93 12.73 10.16 -4.84
N ASN A 94 13.76 9.55 -4.25
CA ASN A 94 13.62 8.54 -3.19
C ASN A 94 12.92 9.05 -1.91
N HIS A 95 12.40 10.29 -1.87
CA HIS A 95 11.58 10.83 -0.78
C HIS A 95 10.27 10.07 -0.58
N LEU A 96 9.58 9.63 -1.64
CA LEU A 96 8.35 8.84 -1.49
C LEU A 96 8.63 7.49 -0.86
N GLU A 97 9.60 6.74 -1.38
CA GLU A 97 10.01 5.45 -0.84
C GLU A 97 10.31 5.53 0.65
N ARG A 98 11.11 6.51 1.07
CA ARG A 98 11.41 6.76 2.50
C ARG A 98 10.15 7.09 3.31
N ARG A 99 9.21 7.83 2.73
CA ARG A 99 7.94 8.13 3.39
C ARG A 99 7.10 6.87 3.57
N VAL A 100 7.00 6.00 2.56
CA VAL A 100 6.25 4.74 2.62
C VAL A 100 6.83 3.83 3.71
N ILE A 101 8.16 3.66 3.75
CA ILE A 101 8.85 2.87 4.78
C ILE A 101 8.59 3.45 6.19
N ARG A 102 8.68 4.77 6.36
CA ARG A 102 8.38 5.38 7.66
C ARG A 102 6.92 5.18 8.04
N GLN A 103 6.02 5.33 7.09
CA GLN A 103 4.57 5.25 7.31
C GLN A 103 4.13 3.88 7.82
N VAL A 104 4.68 2.79 7.26
CA VAL A 104 4.33 1.44 7.72
C VAL A 104 4.77 1.20 9.17
N HIS A 105 5.93 1.73 9.58
CA HIS A 105 6.37 1.66 10.99
C HIS A 105 5.55 2.55 11.93
N GLU A 106 5.10 3.73 11.46
CA GLU A 106 4.18 4.59 12.22
C GLU A 106 2.82 3.89 12.42
N ILE A 107 2.30 3.23 11.39
CA ILE A 107 1.08 2.41 11.46
C ILE A 107 1.25 1.31 12.51
N GLU A 108 2.35 0.56 12.48
CA GLU A 108 2.57 -0.50 13.47
C GLU A 108 2.73 0.05 14.88
N THR A 109 3.38 1.19 15.06
CA THR A 109 3.51 1.83 16.37
C THR A 109 2.14 2.24 16.92
N GLN A 110 1.23 2.72 16.08
CA GLN A 110 -0.07 3.22 16.49
C GLN A 110 -1.14 2.12 16.60
N PHE A 111 -1.08 1.10 15.75
CA PHE A 111 -2.13 0.10 15.56
C PHE A 111 -1.65 -1.34 15.82
N ALA A 112 -0.51 -1.54 16.50
CA ALA A 112 0.05 -2.88 16.78
C ALA A 112 -0.96 -3.85 17.41
N SER A 113 -1.81 -3.42 18.32
CA SER A 113 -2.80 -4.31 18.95
C SER A 113 -3.85 -4.75 17.93
N LEU A 114 -4.42 -3.80 17.18
CA LEU A 114 -5.36 -4.08 16.10
C LEU A 114 -4.76 -5.06 15.09
N LEU A 115 -3.57 -4.77 14.55
CA LEU A 115 -2.93 -5.62 13.53
C LEU A 115 -2.60 -7.05 14.01
N ARG A 116 -2.36 -7.25 15.31
CA ARG A 116 -2.03 -8.58 15.87
C ARG A 116 -3.26 -9.41 16.20
N GLU A 117 -4.34 -8.75 16.60
CA GLU A 117 -5.55 -9.39 17.11
C GLU A 117 -6.67 -9.43 16.05
N TRP A 118 -6.46 -8.77 14.91
CA TRP A 118 -7.45 -8.68 13.84
C TRP A 118 -7.90 -10.06 13.37
N GLY A 119 -9.19 -10.34 13.59
CA GLY A 119 -9.83 -11.63 13.30
C GLY A 119 -10.62 -11.64 11.99
N GLY A 120 -10.46 -10.63 11.13
CA GLY A 120 -11.21 -10.51 9.88
C GLY A 120 -12.40 -9.55 9.92
N ASP A 121 -12.65 -8.88 11.05
CA ASP A 121 -13.70 -7.86 11.15
C ASP A 121 -13.23 -6.55 10.52
N MET A 122 -13.86 -6.15 9.41
CA MET A 122 -13.49 -4.94 8.67
C MET A 122 -13.93 -3.66 9.37
N ASP A 123 -14.90 -3.72 10.27
CA ASP A 123 -15.34 -2.56 11.04
C ASP A 123 -14.21 -2.06 11.96
N GLU A 124 -13.37 -2.97 12.45
CA GLU A 124 -12.18 -2.63 13.25
C GLU A 124 -11.09 -1.93 12.42
N ILE A 125 -11.05 -2.16 11.10
CA ILE A 125 -10.05 -1.62 10.17
C ILE A 125 -10.41 -0.21 9.70
N GLU A 126 -11.66 0.23 9.83
CA GLU A 126 -12.12 1.55 9.40
C GLU A 126 -11.30 2.70 10.01
N VAL A 127 -10.86 2.59 11.27
CA VAL A 127 -10.00 3.59 11.91
C VAL A 127 -8.65 3.77 11.19
N LEU A 128 -8.12 2.68 10.64
CA LEU A 128 -6.84 2.65 9.95
C LEU A 128 -7.00 3.07 8.47
N ARG A 129 -8.16 2.79 7.85
CA ARG A 129 -8.57 3.39 6.57
C ARG A 129 -8.62 4.91 6.67
N ASP A 130 -9.31 5.43 7.68
CA ASP A 130 -9.46 6.86 7.95
C ASP A 130 -8.10 7.54 8.18
N TYR A 131 -7.20 6.88 8.90
CA TYR A 131 -5.83 7.34 9.09
C TYR A 131 -5.08 7.48 7.76
N LEU A 132 -5.09 6.43 6.93
CA LEU A 132 -4.40 6.43 5.64
C LEU A 132 -4.96 7.47 4.67
N MET A 133 -6.28 7.70 4.68
CA MET A 133 -6.90 8.75 3.86
C MET A 133 -6.39 10.13 4.19
N ARG A 134 -6.24 10.44 5.48
CA ARG A 134 -5.70 11.73 5.95
C ARG A 134 -4.23 11.87 5.56
N GLU A 135 -3.43 10.83 5.78
CA GLU A 135 -2.00 10.86 5.46
C GLU A 135 -1.73 11.04 3.96
N TRP A 136 -2.47 10.32 3.10
CA TRP A 136 -2.21 10.31 1.66
C TRP A 136 -3.07 11.27 0.86
N GLU A 137 -3.90 12.08 1.53
CA GLU A 137 -4.82 13.05 0.91
C GLU A 137 -5.66 12.40 -0.22
N LEU A 138 -6.16 11.19 0.04
CA LEU A 138 -7.01 10.44 -0.88
C LEU A 138 -8.48 10.50 -0.44
N PRO A 139 -9.43 10.61 -1.39
CA PRO A 139 -10.85 10.59 -1.05
C PRO A 139 -11.25 9.22 -0.50
N ALA A 140 -12.19 9.18 0.45
CA ALA A 140 -12.96 7.98 0.78
C ALA A 140 -13.78 7.61 -0.46
N ARG A 141 -13.21 6.79 -1.34
CA ARG A 141 -13.98 6.10 -2.36
C ARG A 141 -13.77 4.62 -2.12
N GLU A 142 -14.81 3.98 -1.60
CA GLU A 142 -14.88 2.53 -1.50
C GLU A 142 -14.81 1.95 -2.92
N ALA A 143 -13.72 1.24 -3.22
CA ALA A 143 -13.91 0.02 -3.97
C ALA A 143 -14.48 -0.99 -2.96
N PRO A 144 -15.55 -1.73 -3.28
CA PRO A 144 -16.00 -2.80 -2.41
C PRO A 144 -14.84 -3.79 -2.27
N LEU A 145 -14.23 -3.82 -1.08
CA LEU A 145 -13.36 -4.92 -0.69
C LEU A 145 -14.29 -6.13 -0.57
N SER A 146 -14.03 -7.18 -1.35
CA SER A 146 -14.87 -8.36 -1.25
C SER A 146 -14.68 -8.93 0.15
N PRO A 147 -15.74 -9.33 0.86
CA PRO A 147 -15.58 -9.96 2.17
C PRO A 147 -14.70 -11.20 2.01
N PRO A 148 -13.85 -11.52 3.02
CA PRO A 148 -13.00 -12.71 2.95
C PRO A 148 -13.88 -13.91 2.65
N MET A 149 -13.53 -14.65 1.61
CA MET A 149 -14.23 -15.88 1.25
C MET A 149 -14.22 -16.79 2.47
N ALA A 150 -15.37 -16.91 3.14
CA ALA A 150 -15.53 -17.78 4.28
C ALA A 150 -15.03 -19.18 3.89
N ALA A 151 -13.99 -19.63 4.59
CA ALA A 151 -13.42 -20.95 4.40
C ALA A 151 -14.55 -22.00 4.46
N ARG A 152 -14.67 -22.79 3.40
CA ARG A 152 -15.49 -24.00 3.35
C ARG A 152 -14.62 -25.20 3.71
#